data_AF-A0A935GJI9-F1
#
_entry.id   AF-A0A935GJI9-F1
#
_cell.length_a   1.000
_cell.length_b   1.000
_cell.length_c   1.000
_cell.angle_alpha   90.00
_cell.angle_beta   90.00
_cell.angle_gamma   90.00
#
_symmetry.space_group_name_H-M   'P 1'
#
loop_
_entity.id
_entity.type
_entity.pdbx_description
1 polymer ?
#
loop_
_entity_poly.entity_id
_entity_poly.type
_entity_poly.pdbx_seq_one_letter_code
_entity_poly.pdbx_strand_id
1 'polypeptide(L)'
;MFALAAFALPARAAFDIYQLPMFASGAVTPNVMLLIDNSGSMNNIIWADDFEVATIYTGGFDSNEGNYHLTSIDGSSCSGGDGRWVSSGGKDLCLPNPTGGTGTSTDTRYTGNYLNYLFSTYPDNTDLTDGTIPNETRMQVARTVAKQLLDDVTGVRFGLTTFNGACNNSANGGRVLRPCDDRSDTQITNLKSSIDGLDAESNTPLAEALYEITRYFRGLPVNYQCSGQSSSFPGPASGPLQYRCQKNFTIAITDGFPTRDTTFPGDDPDDVGDARNLPDWDGLAPTTEQSDYPLFPQHSDGFQPESGFGQADEGWSLYLDDIAKFGFDIDMKSSGNDSDTSPQPWGSLSDPAPAPGEPDFRQQNMITYTVGFATSNQMLQDAADYSGGQYFTASNAADLKTALEEALLDIQTKASAAASVALNSTRLDTNLLIYQARFDGEDWSGDLKAIDVNTDGSVGSEIWSAQTRMPTADERTILSSNSSTRAGISFAWDQLSAAQQNVLKLVSEPLTCSSCNPSWCTQRGGRSGESAGSAARSATRASPVAATRCSLTSAACALERSKTAAISATAR
;
A
#
# COMPACT_ATOMS: atom_id res chain seq x y z
N MET A 1 63.90 -3.25 21.66
CA MET A 1 63.11 -2.31 20.85
C MET A 1 62.66 -3.07 19.60
N PHE A 2 61.50 -3.71 19.67
CA PHE A 2 60.84 -4.32 18.51
C PHE A 2 59.36 -3.99 18.61
N ALA A 3 58.91 -3.18 17.67
CA ALA A 3 57.59 -2.58 17.65
C ALA A 3 56.51 -3.63 17.33
N LEU A 4 55.45 -3.63 18.15
CA LEU A 4 54.23 -4.38 17.93
C LEU A 4 53.40 -3.62 16.89
N ALA A 5 53.41 -4.07 15.63
CA ALA A 5 52.55 -3.54 14.59
C ALA A 5 51.16 -4.18 14.71
N ALA A 6 50.16 -3.38 15.08
CA ALA A 6 48.76 -3.77 15.07
C ALA A 6 48.29 -3.96 13.63
N PHE A 7 47.83 -5.17 13.29
CA PHE A 7 47.10 -5.42 12.05
C PHE A 7 45.68 -4.86 12.20
N ALA A 8 45.41 -3.71 11.59
CA ALA A 8 44.06 -3.24 11.36
C ALA A 8 43.41 -4.12 10.27
N LEU A 9 42.35 -4.84 10.64
CA LEU A 9 41.44 -5.45 9.66
C LEU A 9 40.76 -4.32 8.87
N PRO A 10 40.65 -4.40 7.53
CA PRO A 10 39.88 -3.42 6.79
C PRO A 10 38.42 -3.50 7.23
N ALA A 11 37.83 -2.33 7.50
CA ALA A 11 36.40 -2.18 7.75
C ALA A 11 35.64 -2.85 6.60
N ARG A 12 34.85 -3.88 6.92
CA ARG A 12 33.87 -4.43 5.99
C ARG A 12 32.81 -3.34 5.83
N ALA A 13 32.85 -2.61 4.73
CA ALA A 13 31.68 -1.89 4.27
C ALA A 13 30.55 -2.91 4.18
N ALA A 14 29.48 -2.71 4.96
CA ALA A 14 28.24 -3.41 4.74
C ALA A 14 27.74 -2.96 3.36
N PHE A 15 28.02 -3.77 2.35
CA PHE A 15 27.28 -3.70 1.10
C PHE A 15 25.91 -4.30 1.41
N ASP A 16 24.94 -3.44 1.72
CA ASP A 16 23.54 -3.79 1.53
C ASP A 16 23.32 -3.92 0.04
N ILE A 17 23.23 -5.16 -0.41
CA ILE A 17 22.77 -5.47 -1.75
C ILE A 17 21.30 -5.09 -1.75
N TYR A 18 20.96 -3.96 -2.36
CA TYR A 18 19.58 -3.60 -2.70
C TYR A 18 18.88 -4.86 -3.22
N GLN A 19 17.79 -5.28 -2.56
CA GLN A 19 16.97 -6.39 -3.01
C GLN A 19 16.04 -6.02 -4.17
N LEU A 20 16.30 -4.89 -4.82
CA LEU A 20 15.74 -4.59 -6.12
C LEU A 20 16.60 -5.33 -7.16
N PRO A 21 16.04 -6.23 -7.99
CA PRO A 21 16.78 -6.72 -9.13
C PRO A 21 17.25 -5.51 -9.94
N MET A 22 18.57 -5.40 -10.14
CA MET A 22 19.26 -4.25 -10.75
C MET A 22 18.91 -4.01 -12.23
N PHE A 23 17.83 -4.64 -12.72
CA PHE A 23 17.30 -4.61 -14.08
C PHE A 23 15.77 -4.56 -14.10
N ALA A 24 15.12 -4.11 -13.03
CA ALA A 24 13.68 -3.83 -13.01
C ALA A 24 13.39 -2.47 -13.69
N SER A 25 13.52 -2.41 -15.02
CA SER A 25 12.83 -1.38 -15.78
C SER A 25 11.53 -1.99 -16.30
N GLY A 26 10.39 -1.60 -15.73
CA GLY A 26 9.14 -1.62 -16.49
C GLY A 26 9.37 -0.80 -17.78
N ALA A 27 8.80 -1.22 -18.91
CA ALA A 27 8.94 -0.46 -20.17
C ALA A 27 8.38 0.97 -20.04
N VAL A 28 7.48 1.19 -19.08
CA VAL A 28 6.86 2.48 -18.74
C VAL A 28 6.86 2.66 -17.22
N THR A 29 7.21 3.85 -16.74
CA THR A 29 7.20 4.19 -15.31
C THR A 29 5.76 4.26 -14.76
N PRO A 30 5.42 3.58 -13.65
CA PRO A 30 4.07 3.63 -13.09
C PRO A 30 3.77 4.99 -12.46
N ASN A 31 2.47 5.32 -12.39
CA ASN A 31 1.97 6.48 -11.65
C ASN A 31 1.62 6.08 -10.21
N VAL A 32 2.06 6.87 -9.22
CA VAL A 32 1.70 6.67 -7.81
C VAL A 32 1.13 7.97 -7.27
N MET A 33 -0.15 7.98 -6.94
CA MET A 33 -0.82 9.10 -6.29
C MET A 33 -0.78 8.92 -4.77
N LEU A 34 -0.14 9.83 -4.04
CA LEU A 34 -0.25 9.87 -2.59
C LEU A 34 -1.51 10.63 -2.21
N LEU A 35 -2.43 9.97 -1.49
CA LEU A 35 -3.56 10.62 -0.84
C LEU A 35 -3.21 10.76 0.64
N ILE A 36 -2.86 11.96 1.06
CA ILE A 36 -2.48 12.25 2.45
C ILE A 36 -3.66 12.92 3.14
N ASP A 37 -4.13 12.29 4.20
CA ASP A 37 -5.12 12.83 5.12
C ASP A 37 -4.61 14.12 5.77
N ASN A 38 -5.38 15.19 5.62
CA ASN A 38 -5.15 16.48 6.26
C ASN A 38 -6.36 16.90 7.10
N SER A 39 -7.09 15.94 7.64
CA SER A 39 -8.17 16.15 8.58
C SER A 39 -7.62 16.64 9.92
N GLY A 40 -8.47 17.27 10.72
CA GLY A 40 -8.06 17.80 12.02
C GLY A 40 -7.49 16.75 12.99
N SER A 41 -7.89 15.47 12.88
CA SER A 41 -7.36 14.39 13.73
C SER A 41 -5.87 14.17 13.53
N MET A 42 -5.32 14.51 12.37
CA MET A 42 -3.89 14.42 12.09
C MET A 42 -3.02 15.36 12.96
N ASN A 43 -3.62 16.30 13.71
CA ASN A 43 -2.92 17.05 14.76
C ASN A 43 -2.80 16.28 16.09
N ASN A 44 -3.29 15.04 16.18
CA ASN A 44 -3.01 14.19 17.32
C ASN A 44 -1.51 13.91 17.44
N ILE A 45 -1.03 13.94 18.67
CA ILE A 45 0.36 13.62 18.99
C ILE A 45 0.65 12.13 18.72
N ILE A 46 1.90 11.83 18.35
CA ILE A 46 2.38 10.45 18.35
C ILE A 46 2.45 9.95 19.78
N TRP A 47 1.95 8.73 20.00
CA TRP A 47 1.95 8.12 21.32
C TRP A 47 3.34 7.67 21.74
N ALA A 48 3.59 7.68 23.05
CA ALA A 48 4.77 7.06 23.63
C ALA A 48 4.77 5.54 23.38
N ASP A 49 5.95 4.94 23.20
CA ASP A 49 6.11 3.52 22.83
C ASP A 49 5.43 2.54 23.82
N ASP A 50 5.38 2.90 25.11
CA ASP A 50 4.78 2.07 26.17
C ASP A 50 3.25 2.24 26.30
N PHE A 51 2.62 3.07 25.46
CA PHE A 51 1.16 3.24 25.45
C PHE A 51 0.46 2.12 24.69
N GLU A 52 -0.45 1.42 25.36
CA GLU A 52 -1.21 0.32 24.78
C GLU A 52 -2.64 0.75 24.46
N VAL A 53 -2.92 1.00 23.17
CA VAL A 53 -4.23 1.50 22.68
C VAL A 53 -5.42 0.66 23.15
N ALA A 54 -5.27 -0.66 23.20
CA ALA A 54 -6.33 -1.58 23.61
C ALA A 54 -6.64 -1.56 25.12
N THR A 55 -5.80 -0.88 25.92
CA THR A 55 -5.99 -0.75 27.36
C THR A 55 -6.74 0.54 27.66
N ILE A 56 -7.86 0.43 28.40
CA ILE A 56 -8.57 1.61 28.91
C ILE A 56 -7.89 2.08 30.20
N TYR A 57 -7.22 3.23 30.14
CA TYR A 57 -6.60 3.87 31.28
C TYR A 57 -7.63 4.75 31.99
N THR A 58 -7.82 4.52 33.29
CA THR A 58 -8.76 5.30 34.10
C THR A 58 -8.14 6.63 34.52
N GLY A 59 -8.87 7.73 34.36
CA GLY A 59 -8.42 9.05 34.81
C GLY A 59 -9.52 10.11 34.70
N GLY A 60 -9.10 11.38 34.68
CA GLY A 60 -10.02 12.53 34.64
C GLY A 60 -10.57 12.86 33.24
N PHE A 61 -10.05 12.22 32.19
CA PHE A 61 -10.47 12.44 30.81
C PHE A 61 -11.36 11.29 30.33
N ASP A 62 -12.31 11.57 29.43
CA ASP A 62 -13.11 10.52 28.80
C ASP A 62 -12.21 9.70 27.87
N SER A 63 -12.06 8.40 28.14
CA SER A 63 -11.20 7.52 27.34
C SER A 63 -11.68 7.36 25.89
N ASN A 64 -12.95 7.68 25.59
CA ASN A 64 -13.50 7.59 24.24
C ASN A 64 -13.37 8.91 23.45
N GLU A 65 -13.00 10.02 24.09
CA GLU A 65 -12.81 11.29 23.40
C GLU A 65 -11.45 11.32 22.69
N GLY A 66 -11.48 11.41 21.36
CA GLY A 66 -10.29 11.39 20.49
C GLY A 66 -9.67 12.76 20.20
N ASN A 67 -10.32 13.86 20.60
CA ASN A 67 -10.00 15.20 20.12
C ASN A 67 -9.85 16.24 21.25
N TYR A 68 -9.22 15.88 22.37
CA TYR A 68 -8.87 16.92 23.36
C TYR A 68 -7.84 17.88 22.79
N HIS A 69 -8.33 19.06 22.43
CA HIS A 69 -7.55 20.21 21.99
C HIS A 69 -6.70 20.72 23.14
N LEU A 70 -5.37 20.68 22.98
CA LEU A 70 -4.45 21.01 24.07
C LEU A 70 -4.69 22.43 24.57
N THR A 71 -5.05 23.40 23.73
CA THR A 71 -5.39 24.80 24.12
C THR A 71 -6.76 24.93 24.82
N SER A 72 -7.67 23.97 24.68
CA SER A 72 -8.98 23.99 25.35
C SER A 72 -8.98 23.39 26.75
N ILE A 73 -7.93 22.65 27.12
CA ILE A 73 -7.77 22.12 28.48
C ILE A 73 -7.38 23.28 29.41
N ASP A 74 -7.69 23.27 30.71
CA ASP A 74 -7.19 24.32 31.61
C ASP A 74 -5.67 24.14 31.83
N GLY A 75 -4.90 25.22 31.68
CA GLY A 75 -3.44 25.11 31.70
C GLY A 75 -2.66 26.39 31.41
N SER A 76 -1.42 26.45 31.90
CA SER A 76 -0.46 27.55 31.66
C SER A 76 0.70 27.09 30.77
N SER A 77 1.40 28.02 30.10
CA SER A 77 2.55 27.67 29.25
C SER A 77 3.70 27.09 30.07
N CYS A 78 4.39 26.10 29.51
CA CYS A 78 5.60 25.54 30.12
C CYS A 78 6.78 26.53 30.05
N SER A 79 7.77 26.33 30.92
CA SER A 79 8.92 27.24 31.09
C SER A 79 9.80 27.39 29.83
N GLY A 80 9.64 26.49 28.84
CA GLY A 80 10.34 26.50 27.55
C GLY A 80 9.53 26.97 26.33
N GLY A 81 8.25 27.38 26.49
CA GLY A 81 7.44 28.00 25.43
C GLY A 81 6.64 27.04 24.54
N ASP A 82 7.16 25.85 24.26
CA ASP A 82 6.56 24.92 23.26
C ASP A 82 5.69 23.81 23.89
N GLY A 83 5.32 23.94 25.17
CA GLY A 83 4.47 22.99 25.89
C GLY A 83 3.45 23.67 26.78
N ARG A 84 2.49 22.90 27.27
CA ARG A 84 1.43 23.36 28.18
C ARG A 84 1.29 22.50 29.43
N TRP A 85 1.29 23.14 30.59
CA TRP A 85 0.92 22.51 31.86
C TRP A 85 -0.56 22.17 31.85
N VAL A 86 -0.87 20.90 32.04
CA VAL A 86 -2.23 20.37 32.17
C VAL A 86 -2.39 19.76 33.55
N SER A 87 -3.52 20.05 34.19
CA SER A 87 -3.86 19.58 35.53
C SER A 87 -4.96 18.53 35.48
N SER A 88 -4.77 17.38 36.11
CA SER A 88 -5.82 16.36 36.27
C SER A 88 -5.59 15.53 37.53
N GLY A 89 -6.65 15.28 38.30
CA GLY A 89 -6.58 14.46 39.51
C GLY A 89 -5.62 14.98 40.59
N GLY A 90 -5.34 16.30 40.62
CA GLY A 90 -4.37 16.90 41.55
C GLY A 90 -2.90 16.69 41.17
N LYS A 91 -2.63 16.26 39.94
CA LYS A 91 -1.30 16.24 39.33
C LYS A 91 -1.22 17.26 38.20
N ASP A 92 -0.03 17.81 38.01
CA ASP A 92 0.31 18.70 36.91
C ASP A 92 1.39 18.07 36.03
N LEU A 93 1.15 18.01 34.71
CA LEU A 93 2.11 17.54 33.71
C LEU A 93 2.30 18.60 32.64
N CYS A 94 3.54 18.88 32.25
CA CYS A 94 3.81 19.74 31.09
C CYS A 94 3.84 18.87 29.83
N LEU A 95 2.85 19.06 28.95
CA LEU A 95 2.66 18.29 27.73
C LEU A 95 3.24 19.02 26.51
N PRO A 96 3.84 18.31 25.54
CA PRO A 96 4.31 18.89 24.29
C PRO A 96 3.19 19.54 23.45
N ASN A 97 3.51 20.67 22.81
CA ASN A 97 2.64 21.40 21.88
C ASN A 97 3.37 21.65 20.54
N PRO A 98 3.68 20.61 19.77
CA PRO A 98 4.51 20.72 18.55
C PRO A 98 3.90 21.58 17.44
N THR A 99 2.59 21.84 17.45
CA THR A 99 1.96 22.75 16.49
C THR A 99 2.20 24.23 16.83
N GLY A 100 2.51 24.55 18.09
CA GLY A 100 2.70 25.92 18.59
C GLY A 100 1.48 26.84 18.45
N GLY A 101 0.35 26.33 17.95
CA GLY A 101 -0.82 27.10 17.59
C GLY A 101 -1.67 27.51 18.79
N THR A 102 -2.30 28.68 18.70
CA THR A 102 -3.36 29.12 19.62
C THR A 102 -4.67 29.23 18.84
N GLY A 103 -5.31 28.10 18.55
CA GLY A 103 -6.58 28.02 17.79
C GLY A 103 -6.96 26.59 17.40
N THR A 104 -8.24 26.28 17.22
CA THR A 104 -8.75 24.90 17.07
C THR A 104 -8.26 24.14 15.83
N SER A 105 -7.91 24.82 14.74
CA SER A 105 -7.40 24.20 13.50
C SER A 105 -5.88 23.97 13.51
N THR A 106 -5.16 24.56 14.46
CA THR A 106 -3.70 24.41 14.62
C THR A 106 -3.34 23.87 16.00
N ASP A 107 -4.32 23.36 16.75
CA ASP A 107 -4.11 22.87 18.10
C ASP A 107 -3.56 21.44 18.09
N THR A 108 -2.54 21.19 18.91
CA THR A 108 -2.11 19.82 19.19
C THR A 108 -3.26 19.09 19.87
N ARG A 109 -3.55 17.87 19.42
CA ARG A 109 -4.62 17.04 20.00
C ARG A 109 -4.04 15.86 20.76
N TYR A 110 -4.78 15.45 21.80
CA TYR A 110 -4.53 14.24 22.55
C TYR A 110 -5.83 13.45 22.63
N THR A 111 -5.73 12.11 22.62
CA THR A 111 -6.86 11.26 23.00
C THR A 111 -6.99 11.22 24.51
N GLY A 112 -8.22 11.15 25.03
CA GLY A 112 -8.45 11.11 26.47
C GLY A 112 -7.86 9.88 27.14
N ASN A 113 -7.87 8.73 26.45
CA ASN A 113 -7.23 7.52 26.93
C ASN A 113 -5.70 7.70 27.07
N TYR A 114 -5.06 8.37 26.10
CA TYR A 114 -3.64 8.67 26.17
C TYR A 114 -3.31 9.67 27.28
N LEU A 115 -4.15 10.69 27.48
CA LEU A 115 -4.00 11.59 28.64
C LEU A 115 -4.10 10.81 29.96
N ASN A 116 -5.09 9.94 30.11
CA ASN A 116 -5.23 9.10 31.30
C ASN A 116 -3.99 8.22 31.53
N TYR A 117 -3.42 7.63 30.47
CA TYR A 117 -2.14 6.92 30.54
C TYR A 117 -1.04 7.84 31.09
N LEU A 118 -0.81 9.01 30.50
CA LEU A 118 0.23 9.95 30.94
C LEU A 118 0.08 10.32 32.43
N PHE A 119 -1.12 10.67 32.87
CA PHE A 119 -1.41 11.03 34.26
C PHE A 119 -1.30 9.85 35.25
N SER A 120 -1.50 8.62 34.77
CA SER A 120 -1.28 7.41 35.57
C SER A 120 0.20 7.03 35.69
N THR A 121 0.97 7.26 34.62
CA THR A 121 2.37 6.82 34.48
C THR A 121 3.34 7.79 35.13
N TYR A 122 3.18 9.09 34.89
CA TYR A 122 4.16 10.09 35.30
C TYR A 122 3.85 10.71 36.68
N PRO A 123 4.89 11.05 37.46
CA PRO A 123 4.74 11.81 38.71
C PRO A 123 4.18 13.21 38.49
N ASP A 124 3.63 13.78 39.56
CA ASP A 124 3.25 15.19 39.60
C ASP A 124 4.45 16.11 39.30
N ASN A 125 4.19 17.26 38.66
CA ASN A 125 5.16 18.27 38.23
C ASN A 125 6.23 17.74 37.25
N THR A 126 5.89 16.78 36.40
CA THR A 126 6.81 16.26 35.37
C THR A 126 6.73 17.08 34.08
N ASP A 127 7.90 17.41 33.52
CA ASP A 127 8.02 18.02 32.19
C ASP A 127 8.26 16.96 31.13
N LEU A 128 7.29 16.74 30.24
CA LEU A 128 7.34 15.75 29.17
C LEU A 128 7.80 16.33 27.83
N THR A 129 8.23 17.60 27.80
CA THR A 129 8.77 18.26 26.60
C THR A 129 10.25 17.94 26.35
N ASP A 130 10.90 17.22 27.28
CA ASP A 130 12.32 16.91 27.26
C ASP A 130 12.71 15.73 26.33
N GLY A 131 11.74 15.18 25.60
CA GLY A 131 11.90 14.01 24.74
C GLY A 131 11.57 12.68 25.42
N THR A 132 11.05 12.69 26.64
CA THR A 132 10.52 11.49 27.32
C THR A 132 9.37 10.85 26.55
N ILE A 133 8.56 11.67 25.87
CA ILE A 133 7.54 11.23 24.92
C ILE A 133 7.76 11.93 23.57
N PRO A 134 7.22 11.41 22.46
CA PRO A 134 7.30 12.08 21.17
C PRO A 134 6.75 13.50 21.21
N ASN A 135 7.42 14.43 20.52
CA ASN A 135 7.02 15.83 20.37
C ASN A 135 6.72 16.15 18.89
N GLU A 136 5.89 15.32 18.28
CA GLU A 136 5.48 15.46 16.88
C GLU A 136 4.01 15.02 16.74
N THR A 137 3.27 15.64 15.82
CA THR A 137 1.93 15.20 15.42
C THR A 137 1.97 14.16 14.31
N ARG A 138 0.86 13.47 14.10
CA ARG A 138 0.68 12.56 12.96
C ARG A 138 0.93 13.26 11.62
N MET A 139 0.43 14.49 11.43
CA MET A 139 0.70 15.30 10.23
C MET A 139 2.20 15.58 10.05
N GLN A 140 2.91 15.96 11.11
CA GLN A 140 4.36 16.21 11.04
C GLN A 140 5.12 14.94 10.63
N VAL A 141 4.76 13.79 11.20
CA VAL A 141 5.32 12.49 10.82
C VAL A 141 4.99 12.13 9.37
N ALA A 142 3.74 12.26 8.94
CA ALA A 142 3.33 11.98 7.57
C ALA A 142 4.12 12.84 6.56
N ARG A 143 4.30 14.14 6.83
CA ARG A 143 5.13 15.02 5.99
C ARG A 143 6.59 14.57 5.93
N THR A 144 7.18 14.25 7.08
CA THR A 144 8.57 13.81 7.15
C THR A 144 8.79 12.52 6.38
N VAL A 145 7.95 11.50 6.61
CA VAL A 145 8.08 10.20 5.95
C VAL A 145 7.77 10.30 4.46
N ALA A 146 6.72 11.03 4.05
CA ALA A 146 6.41 11.20 2.63
C ALA A 146 7.55 11.91 1.86
N LYS A 147 8.22 12.90 2.45
CA LYS A 147 9.40 13.52 1.84
C LYS A 147 10.58 12.56 1.72
N GLN A 148 10.81 11.74 2.76
CA GLN A 148 11.84 10.72 2.76
C GLN A 148 11.58 9.67 1.65
N LEU A 149 10.32 9.27 1.47
CA LEU A 149 9.89 8.37 0.39
C LEU A 149 10.24 8.91 -1.00
N LEU A 150 10.03 10.21 -1.22
CA LEU A 150 10.38 10.87 -2.49
C LEU A 150 11.89 10.88 -2.76
N ASP A 151 12.72 10.86 -1.71
CA ASP A 151 14.18 10.76 -1.83
C ASP A 151 14.63 9.33 -2.10
N ASP A 152 14.07 8.38 -1.36
CA ASP A 152 14.52 6.99 -1.36
C ASP A 152 14.05 6.21 -2.60
N VAL A 153 12.90 6.58 -3.19
CA VAL A 153 12.30 5.84 -4.32
C VAL A 153 12.43 6.59 -5.65
N THR A 154 12.91 5.85 -6.65
CA THR A 154 13.02 6.28 -8.05
C THR A 154 12.27 5.30 -8.95
N GLY A 155 12.12 5.65 -10.24
CA GLY A 155 11.42 4.77 -11.20
C GLY A 155 9.90 4.84 -11.16
N VAL A 156 9.31 5.78 -10.42
CA VAL A 156 7.86 6.03 -10.33
C VAL A 156 7.53 7.50 -10.54
N ARG A 157 6.32 7.79 -11.03
CA ARG A 157 5.78 9.15 -11.24
C ARG A 157 4.85 9.52 -10.09
N PHE A 158 5.38 10.25 -9.10
CA PHE A 158 4.62 10.65 -7.92
C PHE A 158 3.68 11.83 -8.20
N GLY A 159 2.43 11.70 -7.75
CA GLY A 159 1.46 12.77 -7.57
C GLY A 159 1.09 12.94 -6.09
N LEU A 160 0.43 14.05 -5.76
CA LEU A 160 -0.04 14.33 -4.41
C LEU A 160 -1.48 14.85 -4.45
N THR A 161 -2.32 14.24 -3.62
CA THR A 161 -3.70 14.62 -3.33
C THR A 161 -3.88 14.76 -1.82
N THR A 162 -4.72 15.71 -1.42
CA THR A 162 -5.13 15.96 -0.03
C THR A 162 -6.63 16.20 0.00
N PHE A 163 -7.28 16.16 1.16
CA PHE A 163 -8.69 16.55 1.25
C PHE A 163 -8.89 18.04 1.04
N ASN A 164 -10.08 18.39 0.56
CA ASN A 164 -10.51 19.76 0.54
C ASN A 164 -10.66 20.27 1.98
N GLY A 165 -9.87 21.28 2.35
CA GLY A 165 -9.97 22.01 3.62
C GLY A 165 -11.24 22.86 3.71
N ALA A 166 -11.15 24.06 4.28
CA ALA A 166 -12.28 25.01 4.41
C ALA A 166 -12.75 25.55 3.04
N CYS A 167 -13.34 24.69 2.25
CA CYS A 167 -13.69 24.88 0.86
C CYS A 167 -15.19 24.61 0.74
N ASN A 168 -15.96 25.70 0.55
CA ASN A 168 -17.42 25.77 0.63
C ASN A 168 -18.00 25.23 1.97
N ASN A 169 -19.33 25.33 2.15
CA ASN A 169 -19.99 25.00 3.42
C ASN A 169 -19.96 23.49 3.77
N SER A 170 -19.42 22.64 2.89
CA SER A 170 -19.44 21.18 3.05
C SER A 170 -18.06 20.54 3.15
N ALA A 171 -16.99 21.15 2.62
CA ALA A 171 -15.62 20.62 2.64
C ALA A 171 -15.53 19.16 2.15
N ASN A 172 -16.24 18.88 1.05
CA ASN A 172 -16.35 17.59 0.40
C ASN A 172 -15.13 17.33 -0.51
N GLY A 173 -14.75 16.07 -0.64
CA GLY A 173 -13.79 15.57 -1.63
C GLY A 173 -12.33 15.90 -1.41
N GLY A 174 -11.55 15.67 -2.46
CA GLY A 174 -10.11 15.87 -2.48
C GLY A 174 -9.64 16.83 -3.55
N ARG A 175 -8.38 17.26 -3.43
CA ARG A 175 -7.69 18.13 -4.37
C ARG A 175 -6.35 17.54 -4.76
N VAL A 176 -6.18 17.29 -6.07
CA VAL A 176 -4.87 16.99 -6.65
C VAL A 176 -4.00 18.24 -6.57
N LEU A 177 -3.01 18.23 -5.67
CA LEU A 177 -2.06 19.33 -5.48
C LEU A 177 -0.95 19.28 -6.53
N ARG A 178 -0.49 18.08 -6.86
CA ARG A 178 0.61 17.84 -7.80
C ARG A 178 0.27 16.68 -8.73
N PRO A 179 0.48 16.84 -10.04
CA PRO A 179 0.25 15.77 -11.00
C PRO A 179 1.32 14.68 -10.89
N CYS A 180 0.99 13.48 -11.35
CA CYS A 180 1.94 12.41 -11.62
C CYS A 180 2.79 12.78 -12.85
N ASP A 181 3.79 13.63 -12.68
CA ASP A 181 4.72 14.04 -13.74
C ASP A 181 5.99 13.19 -13.77
N ASP A 182 6.72 13.28 -14.88
CA ASP A 182 8.05 12.68 -14.98
C ASP A 182 8.98 13.24 -13.90
N ARG A 183 9.72 12.33 -13.26
CA ARG A 183 10.60 12.68 -12.16
C ARG A 183 11.71 13.63 -12.63
N SER A 184 11.84 14.77 -11.94
CA SER A 184 12.93 15.72 -12.10
C SER A 184 13.19 16.44 -10.77
N ASP A 185 14.36 17.05 -10.61
CA ASP A 185 14.69 17.79 -9.37
C ASP A 185 13.65 18.88 -9.05
N THR A 186 13.15 19.56 -10.09
CA THR A 186 12.07 20.55 -9.97
C THR A 186 10.76 19.92 -9.51
N GLN A 187 10.38 18.78 -10.09
CA GLN A 187 9.15 18.07 -9.73
C GLN A 187 9.19 17.57 -8.28
N ILE A 188 10.32 16.98 -7.85
CA ILE A 188 10.52 16.53 -6.47
C ILE A 188 10.55 17.70 -5.49
N THR A 189 11.21 18.81 -5.82
CA THR A 189 11.22 20.02 -5.00
C THR A 189 9.80 20.58 -4.81
N ASN A 190 9.02 20.62 -5.90
CA ASN A 190 7.64 21.08 -5.87
C ASN A 190 6.71 20.17 -5.06
N LEU A 191 6.88 18.85 -5.15
CA LEU A 191 6.17 17.88 -4.32
C LEU A 191 6.51 18.07 -2.84
N LYS A 192 7.80 18.12 -2.49
CA LYS A 192 8.23 18.34 -1.10
C LYS A 192 7.69 19.65 -0.52
N SER A 193 7.73 20.74 -1.31
CA SER A 193 7.15 22.02 -0.90
C SER A 193 5.63 21.95 -0.70
N SER A 194 4.91 21.15 -1.49
CA SER A 194 3.47 20.93 -1.27
C SER A 194 3.19 20.05 -0.06
N ILE A 195 4.02 19.03 0.18
CA ILE A 195 3.95 18.20 1.39
C ILE A 195 4.21 19.05 2.63
N ASP A 196 5.23 19.91 2.61
CA ASP A 196 5.56 20.83 3.72
C ASP A 196 4.41 21.77 4.08
N GLY A 197 3.58 22.14 3.08
CA GLY A 197 2.41 23.01 3.27
C GLY A 197 1.10 22.28 3.59
N LEU A 198 1.12 20.97 3.84
CA LEU A 198 -0.08 20.25 4.29
C LEU A 198 -0.34 20.53 5.76
N ASP A 199 -1.50 21.08 6.09
CA ASP A 199 -1.94 21.33 7.47
C ASP A 199 -3.21 20.55 7.79
N ALA A 200 -3.35 20.12 9.04
CA ALA A 200 -4.49 19.34 9.53
C ALA A 200 -5.71 20.26 9.77
N GLU A 201 -6.50 20.50 8.72
CA GLU A 201 -7.53 21.54 8.68
C GLU A 201 -8.90 21.08 8.16
N SER A 202 -9.03 19.85 7.67
CA SER A 202 -10.21 19.35 6.95
C SER A 202 -11.06 18.36 7.76
N ASN A 203 -12.19 17.92 7.17
CA ASN A 203 -12.86 16.68 7.57
C ASN A 203 -12.17 15.49 6.87
N THR A 204 -12.75 14.29 6.90
CA THR A 204 -12.15 13.09 6.31
C THR A 204 -12.99 12.55 5.14
N PRO A 205 -13.17 13.28 4.02
CA PRO A 205 -13.94 12.85 2.86
C PRO A 205 -13.14 11.86 1.99
N LEU A 206 -12.84 10.68 2.56
CA LEU A 206 -11.86 9.75 2.05
C LEU A 206 -12.28 9.10 0.72
N ALA A 207 -13.52 8.60 0.63
CA ALA A 207 -14.06 7.99 -0.58
C ALA A 207 -14.31 9.03 -1.67
N GLU A 208 -14.81 10.22 -1.32
CA GLU A 208 -14.95 11.34 -2.25
C GLU A 208 -13.58 11.79 -2.81
N ALA A 209 -12.54 11.82 -1.98
CA ALA A 209 -11.18 12.14 -2.42
C ALA A 209 -10.57 11.06 -3.32
N LEU A 210 -10.78 9.78 -3.00
CA LEU A 210 -10.37 8.69 -3.88
C LEU A 210 -11.11 8.75 -5.23
N TYR A 211 -12.39 9.13 -5.22
CA TYR A 211 -13.17 9.33 -6.43
C TYR A 211 -12.60 10.46 -7.29
N GLU A 212 -12.17 11.59 -6.72
CA GLU A 212 -11.43 12.62 -7.48
C GLU A 212 -10.16 12.08 -8.14
N ILE A 213 -9.45 11.17 -7.48
CA ILE A 213 -8.25 10.54 -8.05
C ILE A 213 -8.63 9.68 -9.27
N THR A 214 -9.75 8.95 -9.23
CA THR A 214 -10.25 8.21 -10.42
C THR A 214 -10.53 9.15 -11.59
N ARG A 215 -11.16 10.30 -11.33
CA ARG A 215 -11.45 11.33 -12.33
C ARG A 215 -10.18 11.95 -12.90
N TYR A 216 -9.20 12.20 -12.05
CA TYR A 216 -7.88 12.69 -12.45
C TYR A 216 -7.18 11.73 -13.41
N PHE A 217 -7.16 10.43 -13.09
CA PHE A 217 -6.58 9.42 -13.97
C PHE A 217 -7.32 9.31 -15.32
N ARG A 218 -8.65 9.48 -15.32
CA ARG A 218 -9.50 9.50 -16.52
C ARG A 218 -9.45 10.78 -17.35
N GLY A 219 -8.81 11.84 -16.86
CA GLY A 219 -8.81 13.15 -17.53
C GLY A 219 -10.19 13.83 -17.54
N LEU A 220 -11.03 13.52 -16.55
CA LEU A 220 -12.31 14.19 -16.37
C LEU A 220 -12.15 15.56 -15.69
N PRO A 221 -13.15 16.46 -15.77
CA PRO A 221 -13.16 17.69 -14.98
C PRO A 221 -13.26 17.41 -13.48
N VAL A 222 -12.74 18.33 -12.68
CA VAL A 222 -12.84 18.32 -11.21
C VAL A 222 -14.32 18.35 -10.81
N ASN A 223 -14.74 17.47 -9.90
CA ASN A 223 -16.12 17.43 -9.39
C ASN A 223 -16.26 18.25 -8.09
N TYR A 224 -15.40 18.02 -7.10
CA TYR A 224 -15.40 18.76 -5.82
C TYR A 224 -14.57 20.05 -5.90
N GLN A 225 -14.90 20.92 -6.87
CA GLN A 225 -14.18 22.16 -7.09
C GLN A 225 -14.43 23.17 -5.95
N CYS A 226 -13.36 23.64 -5.31
CA CYS A 226 -13.45 24.75 -4.37
C CYS A 226 -13.58 26.10 -5.09
N SER A 227 -14.30 27.04 -4.48
CA SER A 227 -14.46 28.40 -5.02
C SER A 227 -13.10 29.05 -5.31
N GLY A 228 -12.93 29.58 -6.53
CA GLY A 228 -11.68 30.20 -6.97
C GLY A 228 -10.59 29.23 -7.43
N GLN A 229 -10.84 27.91 -7.42
CA GLN A 229 -9.93 26.93 -8.01
C GLN A 229 -10.26 26.65 -9.48
N SER A 230 -9.32 26.02 -10.20
CA SER A 230 -9.50 25.55 -11.58
C SER A 230 -10.55 24.44 -11.63
N SER A 231 -11.37 24.40 -12.68
CA SER A 231 -12.26 23.27 -12.99
C SER A 231 -11.53 22.09 -13.65
N SER A 232 -10.22 22.22 -13.84
CA SER A 232 -9.33 21.21 -14.42
C SER A 232 -8.22 20.87 -13.44
N PHE A 233 -7.88 19.59 -13.37
CA PHE A 233 -6.73 19.09 -12.60
C PHE A 233 -5.41 19.71 -13.09
N PRO A 234 -4.39 19.80 -12.21
CA PRO A 234 -3.04 20.14 -12.67
C PRO A 234 -2.50 19.02 -13.58
N GLY A 235 -1.65 19.39 -14.54
CA GLY A 235 -1.08 18.46 -15.51
C GLY A 235 -1.87 18.39 -16.83
N PRO A 236 -1.73 17.30 -17.61
CA PRO A 236 -2.41 17.14 -18.89
C PRO A 236 -3.93 17.02 -18.74
N ALA A 237 -4.68 17.70 -19.61
CA ALA A 237 -6.15 17.63 -19.60
C ALA A 237 -6.70 16.22 -19.90
N SER A 238 -5.92 15.36 -20.55
CA SER A 238 -6.28 13.96 -20.84
C SER A 238 -5.98 12.99 -19.69
N GLY A 239 -5.58 13.49 -18.51
CA GLY A 239 -5.05 12.67 -17.42
C GLY A 239 -3.56 12.33 -17.60
N PRO A 240 -2.91 11.76 -16.56
CA PRO A 240 -1.47 11.47 -16.56
C PRO A 240 -1.08 10.16 -17.27
N LEU A 241 -2.06 9.32 -17.64
CA LEU A 241 -1.85 8.03 -18.31
C LEU A 241 -1.32 8.24 -19.74
N GLN A 242 -0.03 7.99 -19.91
CA GLN A 242 0.68 8.13 -21.18
C GLN A 242 0.49 6.90 -22.08
N TYR A 243 0.45 5.70 -21.50
CA TYR A 243 0.44 4.42 -22.22
C TYR A 243 -0.57 3.45 -21.64
N ARG A 244 -1.13 2.57 -22.48
CA ARG A 244 -2.01 1.46 -22.08
C ARG A 244 -1.33 0.37 -21.25
N CYS A 245 0.00 0.32 -21.19
CA CYS A 245 0.69 -0.62 -20.30
C CYS A 245 1.11 0.05 -18.97
N GLN A 246 0.79 1.33 -18.77
CA GLN A 246 1.21 2.09 -17.61
C GLN A 246 0.34 1.74 -16.39
N LYS A 247 0.95 1.12 -15.37
CA LYS A 247 0.26 0.82 -14.11
C LYS A 247 0.03 2.10 -13.29
N ASN A 248 -1.13 2.16 -12.63
CA ASN A 248 -1.58 3.30 -11.84
C ASN A 248 -1.92 2.84 -10.42
N PHE A 249 -1.41 3.58 -9.43
CA PHE A 249 -1.53 3.24 -8.03
C PHE A 249 -1.94 4.45 -7.20
N THR A 250 -2.69 4.20 -6.14
CA THR A 250 -2.96 5.19 -5.09
C THR A 250 -2.50 4.63 -3.76
N ILE A 251 -1.88 5.47 -2.92
CA ILE A 251 -1.57 5.14 -1.52
C ILE A 251 -2.32 6.13 -0.64
N ALA A 252 -3.38 5.67 0.03
CA ALA A 252 -4.17 6.46 0.96
C ALA A 252 -3.62 6.31 2.38
N ILE A 253 -3.28 7.41 3.03
CA ILE A 253 -2.78 7.45 4.40
C ILE A 253 -3.77 8.27 5.22
N THR A 254 -4.40 7.65 6.22
CA THR A 254 -5.41 8.30 7.07
C THR A 254 -5.32 7.81 8.51
N ASP A 255 -5.70 8.66 9.46
CA ASP A 255 -5.64 8.36 10.90
C ASP A 255 -7.00 8.13 11.55
N GLY A 256 -8.07 8.12 10.77
CA GLY A 256 -9.44 8.04 11.27
C GLY A 256 -10.43 7.43 10.28
N PHE A 257 -11.68 7.36 10.73
CA PHE A 257 -12.80 6.99 9.87
C PHE A 257 -13.28 8.21 9.05
N PRO A 258 -13.95 7.96 7.90
CA PRO A 258 -14.47 9.04 7.09
C PRO A 258 -15.48 9.91 7.85
N THR A 259 -15.46 11.20 7.53
CA THR A 259 -16.45 12.20 7.95
C THR A 259 -16.72 13.13 6.78
N ARG A 260 -18.00 13.46 6.59
CA ARG A 260 -18.55 14.23 5.46
C ARG A 260 -18.24 13.60 4.11
N ASP A 261 -18.40 12.28 4.03
CA ASP A 261 -17.95 11.45 2.90
C ASP A 261 -19.13 10.75 2.20
N THR A 262 -20.11 11.53 1.71
CA THR A 262 -21.42 11.00 1.25
C THR A 262 -22.03 11.70 0.04
N THR A 263 -21.33 12.67 -0.52
CA THR A 263 -21.81 13.45 -1.64
C THR A 263 -21.16 12.93 -2.91
N PHE A 264 -21.81 12.02 -3.63
CA PHE A 264 -21.31 11.49 -4.90
C PHE A 264 -22.14 12.01 -6.08
N PRO A 265 -21.52 12.28 -7.24
CA PRO A 265 -22.26 12.66 -8.43
C PRO A 265 -23.05 11.48 -8.99
N GLY A 266 -24.27 11.74 -9.47
CA GLY A 266 -25.13 10.73 -10.12
C GLY A 266 -24.98 10.69 -11.65
N ASP A 267 -23.93 11.30 -12.20
CA ASP A 267 -23.70 11.46 -13.63
C ASP A 267 -22.26 11.11 -14.06
N ASP A 268 -21.59 10.20 -13.33
CA ASP A 268 -20.29 9.68 -13.80
C ASP A 268 -20.47 8.94 -15.14
N PRO A 269 -19.63 9.20 -16.16
CA PRO A 269 -19.78 8.55 -17.47
C PRO A 269 -19.67 7.02 -17.49
N ASP A 270 -18.95 6.43 -16.52
CA ASP A 270 -18.79 4.97 -16.39
C ASP A 270 -19.77 4.37 -15.35
N ASP A 271 -20.57 5.20 -14.67
CA ASP A 271 -21.75 4.79 -13.90
C ASP A 271 -22.98 4.74 -14.82
N VAL A 272 -23.06 3.66 -15.61
CA VAL A 272 -24.05 3.51 -16.69
C VAL A 272 -25.38 2.88 -16.24
N GLY A 273 -25.66 2.84 -14.93
CA GLY A 273 -26.92 2.32 -14.38
C GLY A 273 -27.10 0.81 -14.57
N ASP A 274 -26.01 0.04 -14.44
CA ASP A 274 -26.08 -1.42 -14.33
C ASP A 274 -26.52 -1.83 -12.90
N ALA A 275 -26.20 -3.05 -12.46
CA ALA A 275 -26.51 -3.47 -11.08
C ALA A 275 -25.63 -2.77 -10.02
N ARG A 276 -24.64 -1.96 -10.43
CA ARG A 276 -23.72 -1.18 -9.61
C ARG A 276 -23.95 0.30 -9.88
N ASN A 277 -23.89 1.12 -8.84
CA ASN A 277 -24.09 2.55 -8.94
C ASN A 277 -23.36 3.27 -7.82
N LEU A 278 -22.77 4.42 -8.09
CA LEU A 278 -22.13 5.19 -7.02
C LEU A 278 -23.19 5.61 -5.96
N PRO A 279 -22.84 5.62 -4.66
CA PRO A 279 -21.52 5.24 -4.12
C PRO A 279 -21.31 3.74 -3.86
N ASP A 280 -22.37 2.93 -3.73
CA ASP A 280 -22.31 1.48 -3.45
C ASP A 280 -22.03 0.68 -4.74
N TRP A 281 -20.75 0.52 -5.03
CA TRP A 281 -20.28 -0.09 -6.28
C TRP A 281 -20.15 -1.61 -6.18
N ASP A 282 -19.94 -2.16 -4.99
CA ASP A 282 -19.83 -3.60 -4.78
C ASP A 282 -21.20 -4.29 -4.55
N GLY A 283 -22.23 -3.52 -4.16
CA GLY A 283 -23.58 -3.97 -3.85
C GLY A 283 -23.71 -4.70 -2.51
N LEU A 284 -22.71 -4.60 -1.63
CA LEU A 284 -22.62 -5.28 -0.34
C LEU A 284 -22.71 -4.25 0.79
N ALA A 285 -23.85 -4.25 1.49
CA ALA A 285 -24.06 -3.43 2.67
C ALA A 285 -24.55 -4.31 3.84
N PRO A 286 -23.66 -5.03 4.55
CA PRO A 286 -24.05 -5.79 5.74
C PRO A 286 -24.66 -4.86 6.79
N THR A 287 -25.60 -5.38 7.57
CA THR A 287 -26.21 -4.60 8.65
C THR A 287 -25.16 -4.22 9.69
N THR A 288 -25.10 -2.93 9.99
CA THR A 288 -24.19 -2.31 10.97
C THR A 288 -24.99 -1.45 11.94
N GLU A 289 -24.55 -1.42 13.19
CA GLU A 289 -25.11 -0.58 14.25
C GLU A 289 -23.98 0.25 14.88
N GLN A 290 -24.31 1.35 15.55
CA GLN A 290 -23.31 2.17 16.24
C GLN A 290 -22.40 1.37 17.19
N SER A 291 -22.91 0.29 17.81
CA SER A 291 -22.10 -0.57 18.69
C SER A 291 -20.98 -1.33 17.97
N ASP A 292 -21.04 -1.44 16.65
CA ASP A 292 -19.98 -2.03 15.85
C ASP A 292 -18.79 -1.09 15.73
N TYR A 293 -18.93 0.23 15.97
CA TYR A 293 -17.79 1.13 15.97
C TYR A 293 -16.80 0.79 17.11
N PRO A 294 -15.49 0.68 16.84
CA PRO A 294 -14.80 0.89 15.56
C PRO A 294 -14.57 -0.39 14.71
N LEU A 295 -15.07 -1.54 15.15
CA LEU A 295 -14.90 -2.86 14.53
C LEU A 295 -16.07 -3.23 13.59
N PHE A 296 -16.14 -2.55 12.45
CA PHE A 296 -17.14 -2.83 11.42
C PHE A 296 -16.97 -4.22 10.77
N PRO A 297 -18.07 -4.86 10.33
CA PRO A 297 -17.98 -6.06 9.52
C PRO A 297 -17.36 -5.77 8.14
N GLN A 298 -16.88 -6.81 7.48
CA GLN A 298 -16.30 -6.74 6.14
C GLN A 298 -17.31 -6.20 5.12
N HIS A 299 -16.87 -5.32 4.22
CA HIS A 299 -17.67 -4.66 3.17
C HIS A 299 -18.78 -3.78 3.74
N SER A 300 -18.56 -3.17 4.90
CA SER A 300 -19.56 -2.32 5.53
C SER A 300 -19.58 -0.92 4.92
N ASP A 301 -20.75 -0.46 4.49
CA ASP A 301 -21.00 0.94 4.09
C ASP A 301 -21.11 1.95 5.24
N GLY A 302 -20.99 1.48 6.47
CA GLY A 302 -21.17 2.28 7.69
C GLY A 302 -22.59 2.17 8.22
N PHE A 303 -22.89 2.88 9.31
CA PHE A 303 -24.18 2.76 10.00
C PHE A 303 -25.27 3.68 9.42
N GLN A 304 -25.10 4.26 8.24
CA GLN A 304 -26.17 4.98 7.55
C GLN A 304 -27.33 4.01 7.18
N PRO A 305 -28.62 4.37 7.37
CA PRO A 305 -29.16 5.65 7.85
C PRO A 305 -29.65 5.61 9.32
N GLU A 306 -28.86 5.08 10.25
CA GLU A 306 -29.23 5.03 11.68
C GLU A 306 -29.63 6.43 12.21
N SER A 307 -30.75 6.50 12.91
CA SER A 307 -31.31 7.77 13.40
C SER A 307 -30.51 8.30 14.59
N GLY A 308 -30.15 9.59 14.58
CA GLY A 308 -29.43 10.24 15.67
C GLY A 308 -27.97 10.56 15.36
N PHE A 309 -27.46 10.03 14.25
CA PHE A 309 -26.15 10.33 13.69
C PHE A 309 -26.29 11.01 12.34
N GLY A 310 -25.20 11.62 11.86
CA GLY A 310 -25.14 12.23 10.55
C GLY A 310 -23.73 12.28 10.01
N GLN A 311 -23.57 13.01 8.91
CA GLN A 311 -22.34 12.99 8.11
C GLN A 311 -21.09 13.48 8.85
N ALA A 312 -21.21 14.10 10.03
CA ALA A 312 -20.04 14.51 10.81
C ALA A 312 -19.52 13.39 11.73
N ASP A 313 -20.30 12.33 11.94
CA ASP A 313 -19.95 11.23 12.83
C ASP A 313 -19.07 10.21 12.09
N GLU A 314 -18.00 9.81 12.76
CA GLU A 314 -17.05 8.81 12.25
C GLU A 314 -17.74 7.46 12.02
N GLY A 315 -17.54 6.88 10.84
CA GLY A 315 -18.09 5.58 10.48
C GLY A 315 -19.55 5.61 10.01
N TRP A 316 -20.14 6.81 9.87
CA TRP A 316 -21.49 6.94 9.32
C TRP A 316 -21.57 6.47 7.87
N SER A 317 -20.51 6.72 7.09
CA SER A 317 -20.34 6.25 5.72
C SER A 317 -18.95 5.68 5.51
N LEU A 318 -18.84 4.57 4.78
CA LEU A 318 -17.60 3.81 4.61
C LEU A 318 -17.32 3.38 3.16
N TYR A 319 -17.80 4.12 2.16
CA TYR A 319 -17.71 3.78 0.73
C TYR A 319 -16.30 3.78 0.11
N LEU A 320 -15.20 3.80 0.88
CA LEU A 320 -13.86 3.85 0.26
C LEU A 320 -13.58 2.59 -0.55
N ASP A 321 -14.03 1.45 -0.04
CA ASP A 321 -13.83 0.15 -0.65
C ASP A 321 -14.63 0.00 -1.93
N ASP A 322 -15.85 0.54 -1.98
CA ASP A 322 -16.61 0.73 -3.22
C ASP A 322 -15.86 1.56 -4.25
N ILE A 323 -15.33 2.72 -3.84
CA ILE A 323 -14.62 3.61 -4.77
C ILE A 323 -13.29 3.00 -5.22
N ALA A 324 -12.61 2.24 -4.36
CA ALA A 324 -11.45 1.46 -4.73
C ALA A 324 -11.80 0.37 -5.74
N LYS A 325 -12.93 -0.31 -5.55
CA LYS A 325 -13.46 -1.29 -6.50
C LYS A 325 -13.87 -0.64 -7.82
N PHE A 326 -14.57 0.49 -7.79
CA PHE A 326 -14.89 1.30 -8.97
C PHE A 326 -13.64 1.63 -9.75
N GLY A 327 -12.60 2.14 -9.07
CA GLY A 327 -11.32 2.46 -9.69
C GLY A 327 -10.56 1.26 -10.25
N PHE A 328 -10.82 0.06 -9.74
CA PHE A 328 -10.26 -1.17 -10.26
C PHE A 328 -11.05 -1.70 -11.47
N ASP A 329 -12.39 -1.67 -11.41
CA ASP A 329 -13.30 -2.26 -12.39
C ASP A 329 -13.39 -1.47 -13.71
N ILE A 330 -13.26 -0.13 -13.66
CA ILE A 330 -13.40 0.72 -14.84
C ILE A 330 -12.09 0.83 -15.65
N ASP A 331 -12.20 1.22 -16.92
CA ASP A 331 -11.03 1.61 -17.73
C ASP A 331 -10.71 3.10 -17.55
N MET A 332 -9.65 3.38 -16.80
CA MET A 332 -9.12 4.73 -16.57
C MET A 332 -8.68 5.44 -17.85
N LYS A 333 -8.56 4.73 -18.98
CA LYS A 333 -8.25 5.31 -20.28
C LYS A 333 -9.29 4.91 -21.32
N SER A 334 -10.58 5.10 -21.05
CA SER A 334 -11.64 4.65 -21.97
C SER A 334 -11.59 5.26 -23.39
N SER A 335 -10.95 6.43 -23.59
CA SER A 335 -10.83 7.10 -24.89
C SER A 335 -9.47 7.79 -25.12
N GLY A 336 -9.20 8.16 -26.38
CA GLY A 336 -8.00 8.90 -26.80
C GLY A 336 -6.86 8.00 -27.28
N ASN A 337 -6.03 8.54 -28.18
CA ASN A 337 -4.76 7.90 -28.56
C ASN A 337 -3.85 7.90 -27.32
N ASP A 338 -3.18 6.79 -27.06
CA ASP A 338 -2.06 6.79 -26.13
C ASP A 338 -0.80 7.29 -26.84
N SER A 339 0.30 7.39 -26.11
CA SER A 339 1.59 7.80 -26.67
C SER A 339 2.28 6.65 -27.43
N ASP A 340 1.63 5.48 -27.56
CA ASP A 340 2.13 4.43 -28.42
C ASP A 340 1.87 4.82 -29.88
N THR A 341 2.96 4.91 -30.65
CA THR A 341 2.91 5.21 -32.08
C THR A 341 2.88 3.94 -32.92
N SER A 342 2.89 2.76 -32.27
CA SER A 342 2.83 1.48 -32.95
C SER A 342 1.45 1.29 -33.62
N PRO A 343 1.41 0.68 -34.82
CA PRO A 343 0.16 0.41 -35.52
C PRO A 343 -0.66 -0.75 -34.91
N GLN A 344 -0.27 -1.25 -33.73
CA GLN A 344 -0.89 -2.41 -33.09
C GLN A 344 -2.06 -1.95 -32.18
N PRO A 345 -3.23 -2.61 -32.24
CA PRO A 345 -4.42 -2.22 -31.50
C PRO A 345 -4.36 -2.78 -30.07
N TRP A 346 -3.50 -2.22 -29.22
CA TRP A 346 -3.46 -2.54 -27.78
C TRP A 346 -4.57 -1.81 -27.00
N GLY A 347 -5.79 -1.93 -27.53
CA GLY A 347 -6.90 -1.00 -27.41
C GLY A 347 -7.49 -0.68 -26.03
N SER A 348 -8.62 0.03 -26.02
CA SER A 348 -9.56 0.30 -24.93
C SER A 348 -10.45 -0.91 -24.60
N LEU A 349 -11.17 -0.91 -23.48
CA LEU A 349 -12.27 -1.88 -23.24
C LEU A 349 -13.29 -1.90 -24.39
N SER A 350 -13.36 -0.82 -25.16
CA SER A 350 -14.19 -0.70 -26.37
C SER A 350 -13.59 -1.35 -27.63
N ASP A 351 -12.35 -1.83 -27.61
CA ASP A 351 -11.68 -2.48 -28.73
C ASP A 351 -11.86 -4.02 -28.73
N PRO A 352 -11.76 -4.67 -29.92
CA PRO A 352 -11.82 -6.13 -30.01
C PRO A 352 -10.76 -6.80 -29.11
N ALA A 353 -11.13 -7.95 -28.51
CA ALA A 353 -10.20 -8.70 -27.68
C ALA A 353 -8.92 -9.08 -28.43
N PRO A 354 -7.74 -9.02 -27.78
CA PRO A 354 -6.49 -9.42 -28.40
C PRO A 354 -6.50 -10.91 -28.76
N ALA A 355 -5.67 -11.30 -29.73
CA ALA A 355 -5.52 -12.71 -30.08
C ALA A 355 -4.96 -13.51 -28.88
N PRO A 356 -5.24 -14.82 -28.77
CA PRO A 356 -4.68 -15.64 -27.69
C PRO A 356 -3.14 -15.55 -27.64
N GLY A 357 -2.59 -15.16 -26.48
CA GLY A 357 -1.15 -14.99 -26.27
C GLY A 357 -0.63 -13.56 -26.48
N GLU A 358 -1.50 -12.64 -26.91
CA GLU A 358 -1.17 -11.22 -27.00
C GLU A 358 -1.50 -10.49 -25.68
N PRO A 359 -0.68 -9.51 -25.26
CA PRO A 359 -0.96 -8.70 -24.07
C PRO A 359 -2.34 -8.02 -24.16
N ASP A 360 -3.13 -8.15 -23.11
CA ASP A 360 -4.41 -7.46 -22.99
C ASP A 360 -4.24 -6.22 -22.12
N PHE A 361 -4.24 -5.05 -22.77
CA PHE A 361 -4.13 -3.75 -22.12
C PHE A 361 -5.46 -2.97 -22.15
N ARG A 362 -6.57 -3.66 -22.45
CA ARG A 362 -7.88 -3.03 -22.65
C ARG A 362 -8.41 -2.31 -21.42
N GLN A 363 -8.05 -2.77 -20.23
CA GLN A 363 -8.46 -2.13 -18.98
C GLN A 363 -7.25 -1.49 -18.29
N GLN A 364 -7.28 -0.16 -18.14
CA GLN A 364 -6.40 0.54 -17.23
C GLN A 364 -7.05 0.67 -15.87
N ASN A 365 -6.67 -0.18 -14.94
CA ASN A 365 -7.17 -0.12 -13.57
C ASN A 365 -6.27 0.76 -12.66
N MET A 366 -6.83 1.16 -11.53
CA MET A 366 -6.11 1.77 -10.41
C MET A 366 -6.07 0.80 -9.23
N ILE A 367 -4.88 0.54 -8.71
CA ILE A 367 -4.67 -0.30 -7.53
C ILE A 367 -4.49 0.60 -6.30
N THR A 368 -5.27 0.38 -5.26
CA THR A 368 -5.31 1.21 -4.05
C THR A 368 -4.64 0.50 -2.89
N TYR A 369 -3.63 1.14 -2.30
CA TYR A 369 -3.02 0.76 -1.03
C TYR A 369 -3.54 1.69 0.05
N THR A 370 -3.65 1.17 1.26
CA THR A 370 -4.17 1.93 2.40
C THR A 370 -3.24 1.79 3.59
N VAL A 371 -3.08 2.89 4.34
CA VAL A 371 -2.30 2.94 5.57
C VAL A 371 -3.17 3.56 6.66
N GLY A 372 -3.55 2.74 7.63
CA GLY A 372 -4.20 3.20 8.86
C GLY A 372 -3.13 3.72 9.82
N PHE A 373 -3.03 5.04 9.98
CA PHE A 373 -2.05 5.66 10.85
C PHE A 373 -2.59 5.85 12.25
N ALA A 374 -2.07 5.08 13.20
CA ALA A 374 -2.51 4.98 14.58
C ALA A 374 -4.00 4.59 14.70
N THR A 375 -4.51 3.91 13.68
CA THR A 375 -5.86 3.35 13.61
C THR A 375 -5.87 2.02 12.86
N SER A 376 -6.78 1.12 13.22
CA SER A 376 -7.08 -0.08 12.46
C SER A 376 -8.53 -0.03 11.98
N ASN A 377 -8.75 -0.21 10.68
CA ASN A 377 -10.04 0.03 10.04
C ASN A 377 -10.30 -1.03 8.97
N GLN A 378 -11.44 -1.73 9.10
CA GLN A 378 -11.84 -2.80 8.18
C GLN A 378 -12.09 -2.28 6.75
N MET A 379 -12.67 -1.09 6.59
CA MET A 379 -12.89 -0.48 5.27
C MET A 379 -11.57 -0.22 4.53
N LEU A 380 -10.51 0.18 5.24
CA LEU A 380 -9.20 0.37 4.61
C LEU A 380 -8.65 -0.95 4.06
N GLN A 381 -8.89 -2.04 4.78
CA GLN A 381 -8.53 -3.38 4.34
C GLN A 381 -9.34 -3.79 3.11
N ASP A 382 -10.66 -3.61 3.14
CA ASP A 382 -11.54 -3.99 2.03
C ASP A 382 -11.22 -3.19 0.76
N ALA A 383 -10.91 -1.90 0.88
CA ALA A 383 -10.48 -1.07 -0.24
C ALA A 383 -9.17 -1.54 -0.89
N ALA A 384 -8.21 -1.97 -0.07
CA ALA A 384 -6.98 -2.56 -0.58
C ALA A 384 -7.25 -3.91 -1.27
N ASP A 385 -8.06 -4.77 -0.64
CA ASP A 385 -8.37 -6.10 -1.16
C ASP A 385 -9.13 -6.03 -2.49
N TYR A 386 -10.10 -5.13 -2.64
CA TYR A 386 -10.88 -4.99 -3.87
C TYR A 386 -10.06 -4.60 -5.10
N SER A 387 -9.01 -3.83 -4.90
CA SER A 387 -8.17 -3.33 -5.98
C SER A 387 -6.86 -4.11 -6.15
N GLY A 388 -6.64 -5.16 -5.34
CA GLY A 388 -5.41 -5.95 -5.35
C GLY A 388 -4.20 -5.23 -4.76
N GLY A 389 -4.42 -4.22 -3.91
CA GLY A 389 -3.40 -3.54 -3.12
C GLY A 389 -3.07 -4.25 -1.82
N GLN A 390 -2.49 -3.53 -0.86
CA GLN A 390 -2.21 -4.02 0.48
C GLN A 390 -2.60 -2.97 1.53
N TYR A 391 -3.07 -3.46 2.68
CA TYR A 391 -3.38 -2.66 3.85
C TYR A 391 -2.26 -2.76 4.88
N PHE A 392 -1.82 -1.60 5.37
CA PHE A 392 -0.81 -1.47 6.40
C PHE A 392 -1.34 -0.67 7.59
N THR A 393 -0.76 -0.92 8.76
CA THR A 393 -0.95 -0.12 9.96
C THR A 393 0.38 0.47 10.39
N ALA A 394 0.37 1.71 10.84
CA ALA A 394 1.54 2.36 11.44
C ALA A 394 1.14 3.01 12.75
N SER A 395 2.03 3.15 13.73
CA SER A 395 1.73 3.92 14.96
C SER A 395 2.71 5.07 15.21
N ASN A 396 3.85 5.06 14.50
CA ASN A 396 4.89 6.08 14.58
C ASN A 396 5.57 6.28 13.21
N ALA A 397 6.61 7.11 13.17
CA ALA A 397 7.35 7.43 11.95
C ALA A 397 8.09 6.23 11.35
N ALA A 398 8.63 5.34 12.17
CA ALA A 398 9.35 4.15 11.71
C ALA A 398 8.39 3.17 11.03
N ASP A 399 7.24 2.90 11.65
CA ASP A 399 6.22 2.01 11.09
C ASP A 399 5.64 2.59 9.79
N LEU A 400 5.35 3.89 9.76
CA LEU A 400 4.82 4.55 8.56
C LEU A 400 5.85 4.49 7.41
N LYS A 401 7.14 4.66 7.73
CA LYS A 401 8.21 4.50 6.75
C LYS A 401 8.23 3.07 6.20
N THR A 402 8.22 2.06 7.07
CA THR A 402 8.20 0.65 6.66
C THR A 402 6.98 0.32 5.81
N ALA A 403 5.78 0.77 6.20
CA ALA A 403 4.55 0.57 5.43
C ALA A 403 4.65 1.13 4.01
N LEU A 404 5.17 2.35 3.85
CA LEU A 404 5.32 2.99 2.53
C LEU A 404 6.44 2.36 1.69
N GLU A 405 7.52 1.90 2.30
CA GLU A 405 8.57 1.13 1.63
C GLU A 405 8.06 -0.22 1.12
N GLU A 406 7.29 -0.94 1.93
CA GLU A 406 6.67 -2.22 1.54
C GLU A 406 5.64 -2.03 0.43
N ALA A 407 4.78 -1.00 0.53
CA ALA A 407 3.82 -0.66 -0.52
C ALA A 407 4.54 -0.35 -1.85
N LEU A 408 5.62 0.43 -1.83
CA LEU A 408 6.36 0.77 -3.04
C LEU A 408 7.18 -0.40 -3.61
N LEU A 409 7.64 -1.33 -2.77
CA LEU A 409 8.27 -2.56 -3.24
C LEU A 409 7.26 -3.44 -4.01
N ASP A 410 6.05 -3.57 -3.48
CA ASP A 410 4.97 -4.30 -4.13
C ASP A 410 4.51 -3.61 -5.43
N ILE A 411 4.36 -2.29 -5.42
CA ILE A 411 4.10 -1.47 -6.61
C ILE A 411 5.18 -1.67 -7.67
N GLN A 412 6.46 -1.61 -7.30
CA GLN A 412 7.55 -1.83 -8.25
C GLN A 412 7.53 -3.25 -8.79
N THR A 413 7.17 -4.24 -7.99
CA THR A 413 7.01 -5.63 -8.44
C THR A 413 5.87 -5.77 -9.44
N LYS A 414 4.71 -5.16 -9.17
CA LYS A 414 3.54 -5.15 -10.08
C LYS A 414 3.76 -4.32 -11.35
N ALA A 415 4.57 -3.27 -11.27
CA ALA A 415 4.97 -2.47 -12.42
C ALA A 415 6.09 -3.13 -13.24
N SER A 416 6.83 -4.07 -12.65
CA SER A 416 7.93 -4.78 -13.29
C SER A 416 7.43 -6.03 -14.00
N ALA A 417 7.05 -5.90 -15.26
CA ALA A 417 7.10 -7.02 -16.20
C ALA A 417 8.56 -7.27 -16.60
N ALA A 418 9.40 -7.72 -15.66
CA ALA A 418 10.86 -7.77 -15.86
C ALA A 418 11.27 -8.84 -16.87
N ALA A 419 11.46 -8.33 -18.09
CA ALA A 419 12.25 -8.76 -19.22
C ALA A 419 13.74 -9.10 -19.00
N SER A 420 14.22 -10.25 -18.50
CA SER A 420 15.67 -10.47 -18.57
C SER A 420 16.09 -10.59 -20.05
N VAL A 421 16.84 -9.62 -20.57
CA VAL A 421 17.29 -9.60 -21.97
C VAL A 421 18.72 -10.17 -22.07
N ALA A 422 18.86 -11.33 -22.69
CA ALA A 422 20.15 -11.95 -23.00
C ALA A 422 20.37 -11.98 -24.51
N LEU A 423 21.56 -11.59 -24.96
CA LEU A 423 21.98 -11.75 -26.36
C LEU A 423 22.75 -13.07 -26.48
N ASN A 424 22.52 -13.84 -27.54
CA ASN A 424 23.34 -15.04 -27.82
C ASN A 424 24.76 -14.72 -28.32
N SER A 425 25.06 -13.45 -28.63
CA SER A 425 26.36 -13.03 -29.17
C SER A 425 26.68 -11.58 -28.76
N THR A 426 27.98 -11.29 -28.63
CA THR A 426 28.53 -9.94 -28.40
C THR A 426 28.93 -9.23 -29.70
N ARG A 427 28.66 -9.84 -30.86
CA ARG A 427 28.91 -9.29 -32.19
C ARG A 427 27.64 -9.37 -33.03
N LEU A 428 27.38 -8.31 -33.81
CA LEU A 428 26.33 -8.31 -34.82
C LEU A 428 26.72 -9.33 -35.90
N ASP A 429 25.95 -10.41 -35.99
CA ASP A 429 26.08 -11.46 -36.99
C ASP A 429 24.66 -11.85 -37.44
N THR A 430 24.53 -12.53 -38.58
CA THR A 430 23.27 -12.90 -39.24
C THR A 430 22.34 -13.83 -38.44
N ASN A 431 22.69 -14.19 -37.20
CA ASN A 431 21.92 -15.03 -36.27
C ASN A 431 21.86 -14.44 -34.85
N LEU A 432 22.01 -13.12 -34.70
CA LEU A 432 21.89 -12.46 -33.40
C LEU A 432 20.43 -12.47 -32.95
N LEU A 433 20.16 -13.15 -31.83
CA LEU A 433 18.84 -13.22 -31.24
C LEU A 433 18.85 -12.54 -29.87
N ILE A 434 17.81 -11.75 -29.62
CA ILE A 434 17.45 -11.20 -28.32
C ILE A 434 16.57 -12.22 -27.62
N TYR A 435 17.02 -12.77 -26.50
CA TYR A 435 16.21 -13.58 -25.61
C TYR A 435 15.64 -12.69 -24.52
N GLN A 436 14.33 -12.55 -24.45
CA GLN A 436 13.63 -11.71 -23.50
C GLN A 436 12.77 -12.59 -22.59
N ALA A 437 13.11 -12.71 -21.30
CA ALA A 437 12.34 -13.49 -20.33
C ALA A 437 11.36 -12.60 -19.54
N ARG A 438 10.06 -12.72 -19.78
CA ARG A 438 8.98 -11.98 -19.08
C ARG A 438 8.43 -12.79 -17.91
N PHE A 439 7.99 -12.07 -16.89
CA PHE A 439 7.32 -12.61 -15.71
C PHE A 439 6.17 -11.68 -15.34
N ASP A 440 5.02 -12.26 -15.04
CA ASP A 440 3.86 -11.57 -14.49
C ASP A 440 3.74 -11.94 -13.00
N GLY A 441 3.80 -10.94 -12.12
CA GLY A 441 3.76 -11.12 -10.67
C GLY A 441 2.36 -11.40 -10.12
N GLU A 442 1.30 -11.16 -10.90
CA GLU A 442 -0.09 -11.35 -10.48
C GLU A 442 -0.45 -12.85 -10.48
N ASP A 443 -0.09 -13.57 -11.53
CA ASP A 443 -0.42 -14.99 -11.70
C ASP A 443 0.81 -15.92 -11.70
N TRP A 444 2.01 -15.37 -11.51
CA TRP A 444 3.31 -16.04 -11.57
C TRP A 444 3.61 -16.70 -12.93
N SER A 445 2.91 -16.28 -13.99
CA SER A 445 3.21 -16.75 -15.33
C SER A 445 4.50 -16.11 -15.86
N GLY A 446 5.09 -16.76 -16.85
CA GLY A 446 6.30 -16.23 -17.49
C GLY A 446 6.42 -16.72 -18.92
N ASP A 447 7.15 -15.96 -19.72
CA ASP A 447 7.44 -16.30 -21.11
C ASP A 447 8.92 -16.04 -21.41
N LEU A 448 9.48 -16.79 -22.35
CA LEU A 448 10.82 -16.56 -22.89
C LEU A 448 10.68 -16.40 -24.40
N LYS A 449 10.88 -15.18 -24.88
CA LYS A 449 10.80 -14.85 -26.31
C LYS A 449 12.18 -14.80 -26.93
N ALA A 450 12.32 -15.30 -28.14
CA ALA A 450 13.47 -15.05 -29.00
C ALA A 450 13.05 -14.11 -30.13
N ILE A 451 13.72 -12.97 -30.22
CA ILE A 451 13.43 -11.88 -31.16
C ILE A 451 14.64 -11.71 -32.06
N ASP A 452 14.42 -11.53 -33.35
CA ASP A 452 15.49 -11.32 -34.31
C ASP A 452 16.16 -9.94 -34.14
N VAL A 453 17.38 -9.79 -34.63
CA VAL A 453 18.05 -8.49 -34.76
C VAL A 453 18.43 -8.27 -36.21
N ASN A 454 17.86 -7.24 -36.82
CA ASN A 454 18.14 -6.89 -38.20
C ASN A 454 19.60 -6.47 -38.38
N THR A 455 20.12 -6.58 -39.60
CA THR A 455 21.52 -6.24 -39.94
C THR A 455 21.89 -4.77 -39.73
N ASP A 456 20.91 -3.90 -39.54
CA ASP A 456 21.09 -2.48 -39.19
C ASP A 456 21.12 -2.23 -37.66
N GLY A 457 21.00 -3.29 -36.85
CA GLY A 457 20.95 -3.23 -35.39
C GLY A 457 19.58 -2.91 -34.80
N SER A 458 18.52 -2.80 -35.62
CA SER A 458 17.15 -2.65 -35.13
C SER A 458 16.56 -3.99 -34.66
N VAL A 459 15.62 -3.94 -33.74
CA VAL A 459 14.90 -5.13 -33.23
C VAL A 459 13.96 -5.64 -34.33
N GLY A 460 14.10 -6.92 -34.68
CA GLY A 460 13.28 -7.62 -35.65
C GLY A 460 12.03 -8.25 -35.05
N SER A 461 11.42 -9.19 -35.77
CA SER A 461 10.20 -9.90 -35.36
C SER A 461 10.47 -11.03 -34.37
N GLU A 462 9.45 -11.45 -33.61
CA GLU A 462 9.51 -12.64 -32.76
C GLU A 462 9.73 -13.90 -33.61
N ILE A 463 10.78 -14.66 -33.31
CA ILE A 463 11.08 -15.96 -33.93
C ILE A 463 10.34 -17.08 -33.20
N TRP A 464 10.26 -17.00 -31.86
CA TRP A 464 9.48 -17.92 -31.05
C TRP A 464 9.23 -17.41 -29.62
N SER A 465 8.20 -17.97 -28.97
CA SER A 465 7.86 -17.80 -27.56
C SER A 465 7.80 -19.17 -26.85
N ALA A 466 8.28 -19.26 -25.61
CA ALA A 466 8.19 -20.48 -24.81
C ALA A 466 6.73 -20.80 -24.49
N GLN A 467 5.90 -19.79 -24.28
CA GLN A 467 4.47 -19.93 -24.03
C GLN A 467 3.75 -20.61 -25.20
N THR A 468 4.04 -20.24 -26.44
CA THR A 468 3.42 -20.86 -27.63
C THR A 468 3.95 -22.26 -27.93
N ARG A 469 5.16 -22.57 -27.46
CA ARG A 469 5.79 -23.90 -27.62
C ARG A 469 5.51 -24.85 -26.46
N MET A 470 4.96 -24.37 -25.35
CA MET A 470 4.57 -25.22 -24.24
C MET A 470 3.33 -26.05 -24.63
N PRO A 471 3.38 -27.39 -24.50
CA PRO A 471 2.21 -28.22 -24.73
C PRO A 471 1.06 -27.85 -23.81
N THR A 472 -0.17 -28.23 -24.19
CA THR A 472 -1.34 -28.15 -23.31
C THR A 472 -1.04 -28.87 -21.99
N ALA A 473 -1.67 -28.45 -20.89
CA ALA A 473 -1.33 -28.96 -19.55
C ALA A 473 -1.29 -30.50 -19.48
N ASP A 474 -2.21 -31.16 -20.19
CA ASP A 474 -2.35 -32.62 -20.25
C ASP A 474 -1.27 -33.32 -21.09
N GLU A 475 -0.57 -32.60 -21.95
CA GLU A 475 0.50 -33.11 -22.82
C GLU A 475 1.92 -32.80 -22.28
N ARG A 476 2.01 -32.06 -21.16
CA ARG A 476 3.30 -31.70 -20.56
C ARG A 476 3.95 -32.92 -19.90
N THR A 477 5.20 -33.21 -20.28
CA THR A 477 6.01 -34.18 -19.55
C THR A 477 6.67 -33.50 -18.35
N ILE A 478 6.04 -33.61 -17.19
CA ILE A 478 6.58 -33.09 -15.92
C ILE A 478 7.37 -34.21 -15.25
N LEU A 479 8.64 -33.96 -14.95
CA LEU A 479 9.50 -34.92 -14.26
C LEU A 479 9.71 -34.49 -12.81
N SER A 480 9.81 -35.47 -11.92
CA SER A 480 10.12 -35.28 -10.51
C SER A 480 11.13 -36.33 -10.06
N SER A 481 11.46 -36.34 -8.77
CA SER A 481 12.26 -37.39 -8.16
C SER A 481 11.46 -38.10 -7.09
N ASN A 482 11.56 -39.41 -6.99
CA ASN A 482 10.95 -40.14 -5.88
C ASN A 482 11.83 -39.97 -4.64
N SER A 483 11.32 -39.38 -3.56
CA SER A 483 12.16 -39.02 -2.41
C SER A 483 12.68 -40.21 -1.61
N SER A 484 12.08 -41.39 -1.76
CA SER A 484 12.54 -42.62 -1.10
C SER A 484 13.64 -43.33 -1.89
N THR A 485 13.56 -43.34 -3.22
CA THR A 485 14.51 -44.06 -4.09
C THR A 485 15.53 -43.16 -4.75
N ARG A 486 15.31 -41.83 -4.75
CA ARG A 486 16.05 -40.79 -5.48
C ARG A 486 16.10 -40.99 -7.00
N ALA A 487 15.24 -41.86 -7.54
CA ALA A 487 15.10 -42.05 -8.97
C ALA A 487 14.34 -40.89 -9.62
N GLY A 488 14.71 -40.53 -10.85
CA GLY A 488 13.88 -39.65 -11.69
C GLY A 488 12.61 -40.38 -12.10
N ILE A 489 11.46 -39.74 -11.92
CA ILE A 489 10.13 -40.27 -12.19
C ILE A 489 9.32 -39.25 -13.00
N SER A 490 8.24 -39.68 -13.65
CA SER A 490 7.19 -38.75 -14.08
C SER A 490 6.50 -38.18 -12.83
N PHE A 491 6.11 -36.91 -12.87
CA PHE A 491 5.32 -36.27 -11.82
C PHE A 491 3.85 -36.73 -11.93
N ALA A 492 3.63 -38.00 -11.60
CA ALA A 492 2.32 -38.63 -11.51
C ALA A 492 2.12 -39.11 -10.06
N TRP A 493 0.88 -38.99 -9.57
CA TRP A 493 0.56 -39.20 -8.16
C TRP A 493 1.05 -40.55 -7.62
N ASP A 494 0.86 -41.61 -8.41
CA ASP A 494 1.23 -42.99 -8.13
C ASP A 494 2.75 -43.25 -8.13
N GLN A 495 3.53 -42.38 -8.78
CA GLN A 495 4.99 -42.50 -8.87
C GLN A 495 5.73 -41.83 -7.70
N LEU A 496 5.04 -40.95 -6.97
CA LEU A 496 5.56 -40.25 -5.80
C LEU A 496 5.70 -41.20 -4.60
N SER A 497 6.67 -40.93 -3.72
CA SER A 497 6.78 -41.69 -2.46
C SER A 497 5.58 -41.41 -1.55
N ALA A 498 5.29 -42.33 -0.61
CA ALA A 498 4.24 -42.11 0.38
C ALA A 498 4.45 -40.80 1.18
N ALA A 499 5.70 -40.43 1.45
CA ALA A 499 6.03 -39.17 2.11
C ALA A 499 5.71 -37.95 1.22
N GLN A 500 6.02 -38.01 -0.07
CA GLN A 500 5.68 -36.94 -1.02
C GLN A 500 4.17 -36.81 -1.23
N GLN A 501 3.47 -37.94 -1.36
CA GLN A 501 2.01 -37.96 -1.40
C GLN A 501 1.41 -37.37 -0.13
N ASN A 502 1.97 -37.65 1.05
CA ASN A 502 1.47 -37.07 2.31
C ASN A 502 1.69 -35.56 2.39
N VAL A 503 2.81 -35.04 1.87
CA VAL A 503 3.05 -33.59 1.80
C VAL A 503 2.11 -32.91 0.80
N LEU A 504 1.86 -33.53 -0.36
CA LEU A 504 0.98 -32.98 -1.39
C LEU A 504 -0.52 -33.21 -1.12
N LYS A 505 -0.87 -34.13 -0.21
CA LYS A 505 -2.22 -34.34 0.33
C LYS A 505 -2.65 -33.25 1.31
N LEU A 506 -1.76 -32.37 1.77
CA LEU A 506 -2.10 -31.26 2.66
C LEU A 506 -2.83 -30.12 1.94
N VAL A 507 -3.84 -30.47 1.14
CA VAL A 507 -4.88 -29.57 0.68
C VAL A 507 -6.18 -30.24 1.14
N SER A 508 -6.83 -29.61 2.12
CA SER A 508 -8.04 -30.01 2.87
C SER A 508 -7.86 -31.07 3.97
N GLU A 509 -7.53 -30.63 5.18
CA GLU A 509 -8.23 -31.00 6.43
C GLU A 509 -8.04 -29.83 7.41
N PRO A 510 -9.07 -29.41 8.17
CA PRO A 510 -8.95 -28.35 9.16
C PRO A 510 -8.04 -28.82 10.29
N LEU A 511 -7.13 -27.95 10.72
CA LEU A 511 -6.33 -28.18 11.93
C LEU A 511 -7.26 -28.26 13.14
N THR A 512 -7.63 -29.46 13.58
CA THR A 512 -8.31 -29.64 14.86
C THR A 512 -7.29 -29.46 15.99
N CYS A 513 -7.19 -28.24 16.51
CA CYS A 513 -6.48 -27.96 17.75
C CYS A 513 -7.43 -28.26 18.92
N SER A 514 -7.23 -29.38 19.62
CA SER A 514 -8.14 -29.85 20.68
C SER A 514 -8.01 -29.10 22.02
N SER A 515 -7.61 -27.81 22.02
CA SER A 515 -7.57 -27.02 23.26
C SER A 515 -7.69 -25.49 23.09
N CYS A 516 -8.23 -24.96 22.00
CA CYS A 516 -8.53 -23.52 21.87
C CYS A 516 -9.96 -23.27 21.34
N ASN A 517 -10.60 -22.22 21.86
CA ASN A 517 -11.97 -21.76 21.57
C ASN A 517 -12.23 -21.56 20.04
N PRO A 518 -13.41 -21.89 19.46
CA PRO A 518 -13.56 -22.17 18.03
C PRO A 518 -13.60 -20.98 17.05
N SER A 519 -13.34 -19.74 17.46
CA SER A 519 -13.52 -18.55 16.60
C SER A 519 -12.27 -18.08 15.83
N TRP A 520 -11.14 -18.79 15.87
CA TRP A 520 -9.86 -18.26 15.36
C TRP A 520 -8.98 -19.25 14.58
N CYS A 521 -9.54 -20.28 13.94
CA CYS A 521 -8.75 -21.30 13.21
C CYS A 521 -9.12 -21.41 11.73
N THR A 522 -8.94 -20.33 10.98
CA THR A 522 -8.79 -20.38 9.51
C THR A 522 -7.96 -19.19 9.05
N GLN A 523 -6.63 -19.32 9.14
CA GLN A 523 -5.63 -18.59 8.35
C GLN A 523 -4.27 -18.80 9.00
N ARG A 524 -3.40 -19.61 8.36
CA ARG A 524 -1.92 -19.48 8.32
C ARG A 524 -1.27 -20.78 7.80
N GLY A 525 -0.39 -20.63 6.83
CA GLY A 525 0.70 -21.59 6.58
C GLY A 525 1.81 -21.39 7.61
N GLY A 526 1.91 -22.28 8.59
CA GLY A 526 2.99 -22.30 9.58
C GLY A 526 4.17 -23.19 9.16
N ARG A 527 5.41 -22.72 9.37
CA ARG A 527 6.67 -23.45 9.10
C ARG A 527 7.06 -24.52 10.14
N SER A 528 6.16 -24.86 11.08
CA SER A 528 6.47 -25.83 12.15
C SER A 528 6.66 -27.28 11.69
N GLY A 529 6.46 -27.57 10.39
CA GLY A 529 6.69 -28.89 9.78
C GLY A 529 7.87 -28.99 8.81
N GLU A 530 8.68 -27.94 8.63
CA GLU A 530 9.84 -27.97 7.72
C GLU A 530 10.98 -28.81 8.34
N SER A 531 10.93 -30.13 8.16
CA SER A 531 12.06 -31.00 8.49
C SER A 531 13.23 -30.76 7.52
N ALA A 532 14.44 -30.58 8.06
CA ALA A 532 15.69 -30.26 7.35
C ALA A 532 16.22 -31.39 6.42
N GLY A 533 15.36 -32.30 5.93
CA GLY A 533 15.77 -33.53 5.24
C GLY A 533 15.15 -33.80 3.86
N SER A 534 14.30 -32.92 3.32
CA SER A 534 13.54 -33.22 2.09
C SER A 534 13.93 -32.30 0.92
N ALA A 535 14.35 -32.88 -0.19
CA ALA A 535 14.85 -32.18 -1.39
C ALA A 535 13.75 -31.55 -2.28
N ALA A 536 12.55 -31.29 -1.75
CA ALA A 536 11.46 -30.67 -2.49
C ALA A 536 11.01 -29.38 -1.78
N ARG A 537 11.13 -28.25 -2.49
CA ARG A 537 10.53 -26.98 -2.07
C ARG A 537 9.11 -26.94 -2.65
N SER A 538 8.11 -26.76 -1.80
CA SER A 538 6.73 -26.52 -2.22
C SER A 538 6.51 -25.01 -2.36
N ALA A 539 6.05 -24.57 -3.53
CA ALA A 539 5.28 -23.35 -3.67
C ALA A 539 3.85 -23.79 -3.99
N THR A 540 2.99 -23.78 -2.97
CA THR A 540 1.55 -24.00 -3.14
C THR A 540 0.90 -22.68 -3.53
N ARG A 541 0.13 -22.73 -4.62
CA ARG A 541 -0.77 -21.65 -5.05
C ARG A 541 -1.86 -21.48 -3.98
N ALA A 542 -1.74 -20.44 -3.19
CA ALA A 542 -2.80 -19.87 -2.37
C ALA A 542 -2.64 -18.36 -2.47
N SER A 543 -3.70 -17.65 -2.88
CA SER A 543 -3.77 -16.19 -2.81
C SER A 543 -3.35 -15.74 -1.42
N PRO A 544 -2.52 -14.69 -1.27
CA PRO A 544 -2.18 -14.20 0.05
C PRO A 544 -3.32 -13.30 0.53
N VAL A 545 -4.24 -13.88 1.29
CA VAL A 545 -5.03 -13.13 2.26
C VAL A 545 -4.17 -12.92 3.51
N ALA A 546 -4.07 -11.64 3.88
CA ALA A 546 -3.71 -11.05 5.18
C ALA A 546 -2.86 -11.88 6.18
N ALA A 547 -1.73 -11.30 6.59
CA ALA A 547 -0.97 -11.78 7.77
C ALA A 547 -0.79 -10.65 8.79
N THR A 548 -1.77 -10.48 9.69
CA THR A 548 -1.64 -9.69 10.93
C THR A 548 -0.60 -10.35 11.85
N ARG A 549 0.40 -9.61 12.37
CA ARG A 549 1.31 -10.14 13.40
C ARG A 549 0.72 -9.92 14.79
N CYS A 550 0.65 -11.03 15.55
CA CYS A 550 0.47 -11.01 17.00
C CYS A 550 1.87 -10.87 17.63
N SER A 551 2.04 -9.94 18.57
CA SER A 551 3.27 -9.75 19.32
C SER A 551 3.56 -10.97 20.20
N LEU A 552 4.81 -11.44 20.20
CA LEU A 552 5.38 -12.22 21.29
C LEU A 552 6.86 -11.86 21.41
N THR A 553 7.22 -11.58 22.65
CA THR A 553 8.44 -11.02 23.17
C THR A 553 9.66 -11.96 23.07
N SER A 554 10.83 -11.33 23.00
CA SER A 554 12.16 -11.76 23.45
C SER A 554 12.77 -13.11 22.96
N ALA A 555 13.97 -12.96 22.36
CA ALA A 555 15.08 -13.91 22.27
C ALA A 555 14.97 -15.11 21.29
N ALA A 556 15.18 -14.86 19.99
CA ALA A 556 15.82 -15.83 19.08
C ALA A 556 16.28 -15.17 17.76
N CYS A 557 17.13 -14.15 17.86
CA CYS A 557 17.88 -13.62 16.73
C CYS A 557 19.35 -14.05 16.87
N ALA A 558 19.69 -15.26 16.41
CA ALA A 558 21.07 -15.70 16.15
C ALA A 558 21.10 -17.14 15.58
N LEU A 559 21.89 -17.35 14.52
CA LEU A 559 22.12 -18.61 13.76
C LEU A 559 20.92 -19.02 12.88
N GLU A 560 20.99 -19.17 11.56
CA GLU A 560 22.08 -19.67 10.72
C GLU A 560 22.10 -18.95 9.36
N ARG A 561 23.19 -18.23 9.08
CA ARG A 561 23.67 -17.99 7.71
C ARG A 561 24.51 -19.20 7.30
N SER A 562 24.11 -19.92 6.24
CA SER A 562 24.99 -20.58 5.24
C SER A 562 24.26 -21.76 4.59
N LYS A 563 24.00 -21.66 3.28
CA LYS A 563 24.33 -22.69 2.26
C LYS A 563 23.69 -22.33 0.91
N THR A 564 24.52 -21.82 0.02
CA THR A 564 24.29 -21.64 -1.42
C THR A 564 24.39 -22.99 -2.12
N ALA A 565 23.51 -23.29 -3.08
CA ALA A 565 23.77 -24.31 -4.10
C ALA A 565 23.20 -23.84 -5.45
N ALA A 566 24.10 -23.75 -6.43
CA ALA A 566 23.86 -23.38 -7.82
C ALA A 566 23.12 -24.50 -8.58
N ILE A 567 22.25 -24.14 -9.52
CA ILE A 567 21.72 -25.05 -10.54
C ILE A 567 22.22 -24.58 -11.90
N SER A 568 23.01 -25.44 -12.54
CA SER A 568 23.46 -25.30 -13.93
C SER A 568 22.46 -26.03 -14.83
N ALA A 569 21.88 -25.32 -15.79
CA ALA A 569 21.13 -25.93 -16.89
C ALA A 569 22.06 -26.02 -18.11
N THR A 570 22.37 -27.25 -18.53
CA THR A 570 23.06 -27.50 -19.80
C THR A 570 21.99 -27.78 -20.86
N ALA A 571 21.84 -26.89 -21.84
CA ALA A 571 21.06 -27.15 -23.03
C ALA A 571 21.86 -28.05 -23.99
N ARG A 572 21.19 -29.05 -24.57
CA ARG A 572 21.61 -29.70 -25.82
C ARG A 572 20.53 -29.50 -26.85
#